data_AF-A0A3D2VP06-F1
#
_entry.id   AF-A0A3D2VP06-F1
#
_cell.length_a   1.000
_cell.length_b   1.000
_cell.length_c   1.000
_cell.angle_alpha   90.00
_cell.angle_beta   90.00
_cell.angle_gamma   90.00
#
_symmetry.space_group_name_H-M   'P 1'
#
loop_
_entity.id
_entity.type
_entity.pdbx_description
1 polymer ?
#
loop_
_entity_poly.entity_id
_entity_poly.type
_entity_poly.pdbx_seq_one_letter_code
_entity_poly.pdbx_strand_id
1 'polypeptide(L)'
;MVVETDTLKVKAGDSVAEGDEVGARRHWKIGPLTQGLWVTIWISFISGFIGLIIGLVTGLCRLSPNPTLRGLAVFYIELIRGTPLLVQIFIFYFFIGT
;
A
#
# COMPACT_ATOMS: atom_id res chain seq x y z
N MET A 1 24.06 14.46 -26.58
CA MET A 1 23.93 13.83 -25.24
C MET A 1 24.83 14.62 -24.30
N VAL A 2 24.27 15.43 -23.40
CA VAL A 2 25.05 16.28 -22.48
C VAL A 2 25.26 15.48 -21.18
N VAL A 3 26.51 15.23 -20.82
CA VAL A 3 26.89 14.49 -19.61
C VAL A 3 27.51 15.48 -18.64
N GLU A 4 26.99 15.53 -17.41
CA GLU A 4 27.52 16.37 -16.34
C GLU A 4 28.96 15.98 -15.99
N THR A 5 29.85 16.97 -16.07
CA THR A 5 31.31 16.84 -15.95
C THR A 5 31.76 16.35 -14.57
N ASP A 6 30.92 16.47 -13.54
CA ASP A 6 31.22 16.06 -12.16
C ASP A 6 31.24 14.52 -11.96
N THR A 7 30.76 13.76 -12.95
CA THR A 7 30.73 12.27 -12.90
C THR A 7 31.77 11.60 -13.79
N LEU A 8 32.56 12.39 -14.52
CA LEU A 8 33.59 11.89 -15.45
C LEU A 8 34.88 11.60 -14.70
N LYS A 9 35.38 10.36 -14.82
CA LYS A 9 36.70 9.96 -14.31
C LYS A 9 37.84 10.21 -15.31
N VAL A 10 37.55 10.78 -16.47
CA VAL A 10 38.51 10.99 -17.57
C VAL A 10 38.91 12.46 -17.72
N LYS A 11 40.19 12.72 -17.99
CA LYS A 11 40.72 14.07 -18.26
C LYS A 11 40.79 14.32 -19.76
N ALA A 12 40.70 15.59 -20.16
CA ALA A 12 40.80 15.98 -21.57
C ALA A 12 42.21 15.66 -22.11
N GLY A 13 42.32 14.62 -22.94
CA GLY A 13 43.58 14.14 -23.51
C GLY A 13 43.91 12.67 -23.25
N ASP A 14 43.13 11.95 -22.44
CA ASP A 14 43.30 10.50 -22.25
C ASP A 14 42.78 9.71 -23.46
N SER A 15 43.54 8.68 -23.86
CA SER A 15 43.17 7.72 -24.90
C SER A 15 42.07 6.79 -24.38
N VAL A 16 40.81 7.17 -24.57
CA VAL A 16 39.65 6.35 -24.17
C VAL A 16 39.45 5.22 -25.17
N ALA A 17 39.67 3.98 -24.75
CA ALA A 17 39.37 2.80 -25.56
C ALA A 17 37.87 2.47 -25.54
N GLU A 18 37.35 1.89 -26.62
CA GLU A 18 35.96 1.45 -26.73
C GLU A 18 35.71 0.28 -25.75
N GLY A 19 35.20 0.61 -24.56
CA GLY A 19 35.05 -0.31 -23.43
C GLY A 19 35.42 0.28 -22.06
N ASP A 20 36.00 1.48 -22.01
CA ASP A 20 36.44 2.11 -20.76
C ASP A 20 35.26 2.79 -20.02
N GLU A 21 35.14 2.56 -18.70
CA GLU A 21 34.04 3.11 -17.89
C GLU A 21 34.23 4.62 -17.62
N VAL A 22 33.66 5.44 -18.50
CA VAL A 22 33.82 6.91 -18.49
C VAL A 22 33.04 7.64 -17.38
N GLY A 23 32.14 6.98 -16.65
CA GLY A 23 31.44 7.59 -15.51
C GLY A 23 30.37 6.70 -14.88
N ALA A 24 30.25 6.76 -13.55
CA ALA A 24 29.24 6.02 -12.79
C ALA A 24 28.05 6.94 -12.43
N ARG A 25 26.91 6.76 -13.10
CA ARG A 25 25.65 7.45 -12.78
C ARG A 25 24.98 6.79 -11.57
N ARG A 26 25.35 7.18 -10.35
CA ARG A 26 24.63 6.76 -9.13
C ARG A 26 23.32 7.53 -9.00
N HIS A 27 22.34 7.16 -9.80
CA HIS A 27 20.97 7.63 -9.62
C HIS A 27 20.33 6.83 -8.46
N TRP A 28 20.02 7.54 -7.37
CA TRP A 28 19.19 6.97 -6.30
C TRP A 28 17.80 6.67 -6.85
N LYS A 29 17.59 5.41 -7.25
CA LYS A 29 16.24 4.88 -7.49
C LYS A 29 15.68 4.42 -6.16
N ILE A 30 14.55 4.99 -5.80
CA ILE A 30 13.68 4.45 -4.75
C ILE A 30 13.35 3.02 -5.18
N GLY A 31 13.80 2.04 -4.40
CA GLY A 31 13.61 0.63 -4.74
C GLY A 31 12.13 0.25 -4.72
N PRO A 32 11.73 -0.83 -5.41
CA PRO A 32 10.34 -1.30 -5.45
C PRO A 32 9.78 -1.62 -4.03
N LEU A 33 10.66 -1.95 -3.09
CA LEU A 33 10.30 -2.18 -1.68
C LEU A 33 9.79 -0.90 -0.99
N THR A 34 10.42 0.25 -1.25
CA THR A 34 9.98 1.52 -0.67
C THR A 34 8.64 1.96 -1.24
N GLN A 35 8.39 1.67 -2.53
CA GLN A 35 7.09 1.90 -3.15
C GLN A 35 6.01 1.00 -2.53
N GLY A 36 6.29 -0.30 -2.37
CA GLY A 36 5.37 -1.23 -1.72
C GLY A 36 5.08 -0.84 -0.26
N LEU A 37 6.10 -0.41 0.48
CA LEU A 37 5.95 0.10 1.84
C LEU A 37 4.99 1.29 1.90
N TRP A 38 5.16 2.26 0.99
CA TRP A 38 4.30 3.44 0.93
C TRP A 38 2.83 3.07 0.68
N VAL A 39 2.59 2.14 -0.24
CA VAL A 39 1.24 1.64 -0.56
C VAL A 39 0.61 0.95 0.66
N THR A 40 1.35 0.09 1.36
CA THR A 40 0.84 -0.59 2.56
C THR A 40 0.48 0.40 3.65
N ILE A 41 1.32 1.40 3.92
CA ILE A 41 1.06 2.43 4.93
C ILE A 41 -0.22 3.20 4.56
N TRP A 42 -0.31 3.65 3.32
CA TRP A 42 -1.45 4.42 2.83
C TRP A 42 -2.77 3.64 2.97
N ILE A 43 -2.81 2.41 2.47
CA ILE A 43 -4.01 1.56 2.52
C ILE A 43 -4.36 1.19 3.97
N SER A 44 -3.36 0.86 4.79
CA SER A 44 -3.58 0.49 6.21
C SER A 44 -4.17 1.65 7.01
N PHE A 45 -3.69 2.88 6.76
CA PHE A 45 -4.18 4.05 7.47
C PHE A 45 -5.65 4.35 7.13
N ILE A 46 -5.98 4.35 5.84
CA ILE A 46 -7.36 4.65 5.39
C ILE A 46 -8.32 3.54 5.80
N SER A 47 -7.96 2.28 5.57
CA SER A 47 -8.80 1.14 5.93
C SER A 47 -8.98 1.03 7.45
N GLY A 48 -7.92 1.28 8.23
CA GLY A 48 -7.98 1.33 9.69
C GLY A 48 -8.91 2.42 10.19
N PHE A 49 -8.83 3.63 9.61
CA PHE A 49 -9.69 4.75 9.99
C PHE A 49 -11.18 4.47 9.69
N ILE A 50 -11.49 3.94 8.51
CA ILE A 50 -12.86 3.56 8.13
C ILE A 50 -13.36 2.40 9.01
N GLY A 51 -12.52 1.39 9.21
CA GLY A 51 -12.82 0.23 10.07
C GLY A 51 -13.11 0.65 11.52
N LEU A 52 -12.38 1.64 12.04
CA LEU A 52 -12.62 2.22 13.36
C LEU A 52 -14.01 2.85 13.44
N ILE A 53 -14.40 3.68 12.46
CA ILE A 53 -15.70 4.34 12.45
C ILE A 53 -16.83 3.31 12.39
N ILE A 54 -16.74 2.34 11.47
CA ILE A 54 -17.76 1.29 11.34
C ILE A 54 -17.82 0.44 12.61
N GLY A 55 -16.66 0.06 13.16
CA GLY A 55 -16.56 -0.70 14.40
C GLY A 55 -17.18 0.05 15.59
N LEU A 56 -16.93 1.36 15.70
CA LEU A 56 -17.50 2.20 16.74
C LEU A 56 -19.03 2.27 16.63
N VAL A 57 -19.56 2.59 15.44
CA VAL A 57 -21.02 2.66 15.21
C VAL A 57 -21.68 1.32 15.51
N THR A 58 -21.11 0.22 15.00
CA THR A 58 -21.65 -1.13 15.24
C THR A 58 -21.58 -1.50 16.73
N GLY A 59 -20.49 -1.15 17.41
CA GLY A 59 -20.34 -1.35 18.85
C GLY A 59 -21.39 -0.61 19.67
N LEU A 60 -21.70 0.64 19.30
CA LEU A 60 -22.78 1.41 19.91
C LEU A 60 -24.16 0.80 19.63
N CYS A 61 -24.42 0.38 18.39
CA CYS A 61 -25.67 -0.30 18.02
C CYS A 61 -25.88 -1.60 18.82
N ARG A 62 -24.81 -2.33 19.15
CA ARG A 62 -24.87 -3.53 19.99
C ARG A 62 -25.30 -3.24 21.43
N LEU A 63 -24.97 -2.06 21.97
CA LEU A 63 -25.36 -1.63 23.31
C LEU A 63 -26.78 -1.04 23.36
N SER A 64 -27.36 -0.74 22.20
CA SER A 64 -28.69 -0.14 22.09
C SER A 64 -29.76 -1.03 22.75
N PRO A 65 -30.73 -0.43 23.48
CA PRO A 65 -31.88 -1.16 24.02
C PRO A 65 -32.85 -1.66 22.94
N ASN A 66 -32.73 -1.15 21.70
CA ASN A 66 -33.56 -1.60 20.59
C ASN A 66 -33.11 -2.99 20.09
N PRO A 67 -33.97 -4.03 20.15
CA PRO A 67 -33.61 -5.40 19.78
C PRO A 67 -33.23 -5.54 18.29
N THR A 68 -33.81 -4.75 17.39
CA THR A 68 -33.50 -4.81 15.95
C THR A 68 -32.08 -4.32 15.66
N LEU A 69 -31.70 -3.17 16.21
CA LEU A 69 -30.35 -2.60 16.07
C LEU A 69 -29.29 -3.51 16.68
N ARG A 70 -29.58 -4.08 17.84
CA ARG A 70 -28.70 -5.04 18.50
C ARG A 70 -28.55 -6.32 17.69
N GLY A 71 -29.64 -6.87 17.15
CA GLY A 71 -29.62 -8.06 16.31
C GLY A 71 -28.80 -7.87 15.03
N LEU A 72 -29.00 -6.75 14.34
CA LEU A 72 -28.25 -6.42 13.12
C LEU A 72 -26.75 -6.23 13.40
N ALA A 73 -26.40 -5.56 14.50
CA ALA A 73 -25.02 -5.37 14.92
C ALA A 73 -24.34 -6.71 15.26
N VAL A 74 -25.02 -7.60 15.98
CA VAL A 74 -24.50 -8.94 16.30
C VAL A 74 -24.29 -9.75 15.03
N PHE A 75 -25.27 -9.77 14.12
CA PHE A 75 -25.17 -10.47 12.85
C PHE A 75 -23.97 -10.00 12.02
N TYR A 76 -23.79 -8.67 11.87
CA TYR A 76 -22.64 -8.11 11.17
C TYR A 76 -21.31 -8.54 11.82
N ILE A 77 -21.20 -8.45 13.15
CA ILE A 77 -19.97 -8.82 13.87
C ILE A 77 -19.66 -10.31 13.69
N GLU A 78 -20.67 -11.18 13.80
CA GLU A 78 -20.52 -12.62 13.64
C GLU A 78 -20.11 -12.99 12.21
N LEU A 79 -20.70 -12.36 11.20
CA LEU A 79 -20.35 -12.60 9.80
C LEU A 79 -18.90 -12.18 9.53
N ILE A 80 -18.50 -10.97 9.94
CA ILE A 80 -17.15 -10.45 9.68
C ILE A 80 -16.07 -11.24 10.45
N ARG A 81 -16.35 -11.68 11.69
CA ARG A 81 -15.40 -12.44 12.51
C ARG A 81 -15.42 -13.94 12.23
N GLY A 82 -16.53 -14.46 11.73
CA GLY A 82 -16.74 -15.87 11.41
C GLY A 82 -16.31 -16.25 9.99
N THR A 83 -16.13 -15.27 9.10
CA THR A 83 -15.66 -15.52 7.73
C THR A 83 -14.17 -15.21 7.58
N PRO A 84 -13.38 -16.06 6.87
CA PRO A 84 -11.98 -15.77 6.62
C PRO A 84 -11.81 -14.47 5.81
N LEU A 85 -10.86 -13.61 6.22
CA LEU A 85 -10.59 -12.33 5.53
C LEU A 85 -10.29 -12.52 4.04
N LEU A 86 -9.60 -13.61 3.69
CA LEU A 86 -9.33 -13.96 2.28
C LEU A 86 -10.62 -14.14 1.48
N VAL A 87 -11.64 -14.80 2.05
CA VAL A 87 -12.94 -14.99 1.40
C VAL A 87 -13.65 -13.66 1.19
N GLN A 88 -13.62 -12.78 2.18
CA GLN A 88 -14.19 -11.43 2.05
C GLN A 88 -13.53 -10.67 0.89
N ILE A 89 -12.20 -10.63 0.85
CA ILE A 89 -11.46 -9.97 -0.24
C ILE A 89 -11.80 -10.59 -1.61
N PHE A 90 -11.90 -11.91 -1.69
CA PHE A 90 -12.31 -12.60 -2.91
C PHE A 90 -13.70 -12.14 -3.38
N ILE A 91 -14.69 -12.13 -2.49
CA ILE A 91 -16.06 -11.69 -2.85
C ILE A 91 -16.02 -10.24 -3.37
N PHE A 92 -15.36 -9.33 -2.67
CA PHE A 92 -15.25 -7.93 -3.13
C PHE A 92 -14.55 -7.82 -4.49
N TYR A 93 -13.45 -8.54 -4.67
CA TYR A 93 -12.69 -8.52 -5.92
C TYR A 93 -13.51 -9.06 -7.10
N PHE A 94 -14.18 -10.20 -6.94
CA PHE A 94 -14.91 -10.86 -8.04
C PHE A 94 -16.31 -10.32 -8.32
N PHE A 95 -16.97 -9.68 -7.35
CA PHE A 95 -18.34 -9.17 -7.53
C PHE A 95 -18.40 -7.65 -7.72
N ILE A 96 -17.41 -6.89 -7.24
CA ILE A 96 -17.36 -5.43 -7.38
C ILE A 96 -16.25 -4.99 -8.34
N GLY A 97 -15.14 -5.73 -8.38
CA GLY A 97 -13.96 -5.39 -9.19
C GLY A 97 -13.98 -5.88 -10.65
N THR A 98 -14.98 -6.69 -11.02
CA THR A 98 -15.25 -7.12 -12.41
C THR A 98 -16.30 -6.25 -13.06
#